data_AF-A0A7C7MRN3-F1
#
_entry.id   AF-A0A7C7MRN3-F1
#
_cell.length_a   1.000
_cell.length_b   1.000
_cell.length_c   1.000
_cell.angle_alpha   90.00
_cell.angle_beta   90.00
_cell.angle_gamma   90.00
#
_symmetry.space_group_name_H-M   'P 1'
#
loop_
_entity.id
_entity.type
_entity.pdbx_description
1 polymer ?
#
loop_
_entity_poly.entity_id
_entity_poly.type
_entity_poly.pdbx_seq_one_letter_code
_entity_poly.pdbx_strand_id
1 'polypeptide(L)'
;MDDLGTPEETVATTNNPETTTPTQPNTSAVSNVEPNEFYELSINRLEEPDWFGVQVGSFQEVANLIRLADNLKISYEEDVTVQVKTVQNIKVYSLILGKFKNRKQAERFKEKVSVKYPGSFIIDFQALQNN
;
A
#
# COMPACT_ATOMS: atom_id res chain seq x y z
N MET A 1 26.56 -26.73 69.10
CA MET A 1 27.37 -27.96 69.18
C MET A 1 26.38 -29.11 69.07
N ASP A 2 26.76 -30.11 68.29
CA ASP A 2 26.16 -31.45 68.22
C ASP A 2 24.96 -31.64 67.28
N ASP A 3 25.33 -31.71 66.00
CA ASP A 3 24.75 -32.61 65.00
C ASP A 3 24.73 -34.05 65.54
N LEU A 4 23.55 -34.67 65.53
CA LEU A 4 23.37 -36.11 65.78
C LEU A 4 22.41 -36.65 64.72
N GLY A 5 23.02 -37.24 63.69
CA GLY A 5 22.32 -38.08 62.74
C GLY A 5 21.75 -39.34 63.37
N THR A 6 20.82 -39.95 62.63
CA THR A 6 20.54 -41.39 62.59
C THR A 6 19.73 -41.68 61.32
N PRO A 7 19.74 -42.94 60.81
CA PRO A 7 20.11 -43.25 59.44
C PRO A 7 18.93 -43.70 58.58
N GLU A 8 19.27 -44.06 57.33
CA GLU A 8 18.63 -45.03 56.43
C GLU A 8 17.60 -45.97 57.12
N GLU A 9 16.49 -46.35 56.51
CA GLU A 9 16.40 -47.08 55.24
C GLU A 9 14.91 -47.36 54.95
N THR A 10 14.60 -47.86 53.74
CA THR A 10 13.37 -48.59 53.30
C THR A 10 12.58 -47.87 52.20
N VAL A 11 12.96 -47.97 50.92
CA VAL A 11 12.80 -49.07 49.93
C VAL A 11 11.65 -48.81 48.94
N ALA A 12 12.05 -48.74 47.67
CA ALA A 12 11.33 -49.03 46.42
C ALA A 12 10.12 -48.18 45.99
N THR A 13 10.44 -47.17 45.18
CA THR A 13 9.68 -46.62 44.04
C THR A 13 9.15 -47.69 43.08
N THR A 14 7.89 -47.56 42.62
CA THR A 14 7.43 -48.10 41.33
C THR A 14 6.17 -47.33 40.87
N ASN A 15 6.31 -46.50 39.81
CA ASN A 15 5.45 -46.43 38.59
C ASN A 15 5.47 -45.06 37.88
N ASN A 16 6.36 -44.94 36.87
CA ASN A 16 6.27 -44.28 35.55
C ASN A 16 5.73 -42.84 35.34
N PRO A 17 6.05 -42.19 34.20
CA PRO A 17 7.28 -42.23 33.38
C PRO A 17 7.84 -40.83 33.04
N GLU A 18 9.13 -40.78 32.74
CA GLU A 18 9.80 -39.59 32.19
C GLU A 18 9.19 -39.16 30.85
N THR A 19 9.01 -37.85 30.66
CA THR A 19 9.05 -37.24 29.33
C THR A 19 9.77 -35.91 29.42
N THR A 20 11.05 -35.94 29.07
CA THR A 20 11.89 -34.78 28.77
C THR A 20 11.23 -33.96 27.66
N THR A 21 10.70 -32.79 28.00
CA THR A 21 10.25 -31.81 27.00
C THR A 21 11.44 -30.92 26.64
N PRO A 22 11.88 -30.83 25.37
CA PRO A 22 12.92 -29.90 24.98
C PRO A 22 12.39 -28.46 25.07
N THR A 23 13.11 -27.61 25.80
CA THR A 23 12.90 -26.16 25.81
C THR A 23 13.05 -25.62 24.39
N GLN A 24 11.91 -25.31 23.75
CA GLN A 24 11.88 -24.72 22.43
C GLN A 24 12.36 -23.25 22.51
N PRO A 25 13.33 -22.83 21.68
CA PRO A 25 13.80 -21.45 21.68
C PRO A 25 12.70 -20.53 21.16
N ASN A 26 12.60 -19.35 21.78
CA ASN A 26 11.83 -18.20 21.31
C ASN A 26 12.00 -17.99 19.80
N THR A 27 10.90 -18.13 19.06
CA THR A 27 10.77 -17.50 17.73
C THR A 27 9.40 -16.85 17.66
N SER A 28 9.36 -15.56 18.03
CA SER A 28 8.28 -14.68 17.58
C SER A 28 8.32 -14.66 16.05
N ALA A 29 7.48 -15.49 15.42
CA ALA A 29 7.37 -15.51 13.97
C ALA A 29 6.66 -14.23 13.52
N VAL A 30 7.45 -13.20 13.21
CA VAL A 30 6.96 -12.02 12.49
C VAL A 30 6.86 -12.41 11.02
N SER A 31 5.77 -13.09 10.66
CA SER A 31 5.50 -13.45 9.27
C SER A 31 4.37 -12.60 8.72
N ASN A 32 4.58 -11.29 8.66
CA ASN A 32 3.79 -10.41 7.78
C ASN A 32 4.71 -9.84 6.70
N VAL A 33 5.23 -10.74 5.86
CA VAL A 33 5.96 -10.34 4.67
C VAL A 33 4.92 -10.16 3.58
N GLU A 34 4.61 -8.92 3.25
CA GLU A 34 3.79 -8.59 2.08
C GLU A 34 4.45 -9.18 0.83
N PRO A 35 3.66 -9.73 -0.12
CA PRO A 35 4.21 -10.31 -1.34
C PRO A 35 4.96 -9.25 -2.17
N ASN A 36 5.99 -9.69 -2.88
CA ASN A 36 6.75 -8.81 -3.77
C ASN A 36 5.88 -8.33 -4.93
N GLU A 37 5.94 -7.03 -5.22
CA GLU A 37 5.28 -6.40 -6.37
C GLU A 37 6.35 -5.90 -7.35
N PHE A 38 6.18 -6.19 -8.64
CA PHE A 38 7.10 -5.79 -9.70
C PHE A 38 6.34 -4.96 -10.75
N TYR A 39 6.91 -3.81 -11.13
CA TYR A 39 6.32 -2.91 -12.10
C TYR A 39 7.35 -2.50 -13.15
N GLU A 40 6.98 -2.59 -14.41
CA GLU A 40 7.72 -1.99 -15.51
C GLU A 40 7.08 -0.63 -15.85
N LEU A 41 7.90 0.43 -15.87
CA LEU A 41 7.43 1.80 -16.07
C LEU A 41 8.10 2.42 -17.29
N SER A 42 7.28 2.97 -18.19
CA SER A 42 7.71 3.86 -19.26
C SER A 42 7.24 5.26 -18.94
N ILE A 43 8.17 6.15 -18.58
CA ILE A 43 7.87 7.51 -18.12
C ILE A 43 8.24 8.51 -19.22
N ASN A 44 7.27 9.34 -19.60
CA ASN A 44 7.48 10.48 -20.49
C ASN A 44 7.12 11.77 -19.76
N ARG A 45 8.01 12.76 -19.76
CA ARG A 45 7.71 14.08 -19.20
C ARG A 45 6.79 14.82 -20.18
N LEU A 46 5.71 15.40 -19.64
CA LEU A 46 4.82 16.31 -20.36
C LEU A 46 5.16 17.74 -19.92
N GLU A 47 5.38 18.64 -20.87
CA GLU A 47 5.76 20.03 -20.56
C GLU A 47 4.52 20.91 -20.37
N GLU A 48 3.63 20.95 -21.36
CA GLU A 48 2.45 21.83 -21.37
C GLU A 48 1.18 21.05 -21.74
N PRO A 49 0.56 20.32 -20.79
CA PRO A 49 -0.71 19.65 -21.05
C PRO A 49 -1.85 20.66 -21.25
N ASP A 50 -2.57 20.57 -22.37
CA ASP A 50 -3.64 21.49 -22.80
C ASP A 50 -5.04 20.83 -22.80
N TRP A 51 -5.19 19.75 -22.04
CA TRP A 51 -6.38 18.90 -22.03
C TRP A 51 -7.04 18.85 -20.65
N PHE A 52 -8.20 18.21 -20.57
CA PHE A 52 -8.94 17.93 -19.34
C PHE A 52 -8.72 16.49 -18.91
N GLY A 53 -8.60 16.25 -17.61
CA GLY A 53 -8.50 14.91 -17.05
C GLY A 53 -9.40 14.73 -15.84
N VAL A 54 -9.55 13.51 -15.35
CA VAL A 54 -10.27 13.22 -14.10
C VAL A 54 -9.28 12.78 -13.04
N GLN A 55 -9.09 13.60 -12.00
CA GLN A 55 -8.28 13.22 -10.84
C GLN A 55 -9.08 12.26 -9.97
N VAL A 56 -8.48 11.11 -9.67
CA VAL A 56 -9.10 10.04 -8.86
C VAL A 56 -8.55 9.96 -7.44
N GLY A 57 -7.39 10.54 -7.19
CA GLY A 57 -6.77 10.55 -5.87
C GLY A 57 -5.49 11.36 -5.82
N SER A 58 -5.00 11.57 -4.59
CA SER A 58 -3.73 12.20 -4.28
C SER A 58 -3.02 11.38 -3.22
N PHE A 59 -1.71 11.16 -3.41
CA PHE A 59 -0.90 10.26 -2.60
C PHE A 59 0.36 10.98 -2.12
N GLN A 60 0.84 10.66 -0.92
CA GLN A 60 2.17 11.07 -0.46
C GLN A 60 3.22 9.98 -0.77
N GLU A 61 2.79 8.72 -0.81
CA GLU A 61 3.64 7.57 -1.08
C GLU A 61 3.50 7.08 -2.52
N VAL A 62 4.63 6.94 -3.21
CA VAL A 62 4.67 6.54 -4.63
C VAL A 62 4.20 5.09 -4.83
N ALA A 63 4.50 4.19 -3.89
CA ALA A 63 4.07 2.79 -3.99
C ALA A 63 2.54 2.66 -4.07
N ASN A 64 1.81 3.42 -3.26
CA ASN A 64 0.34 3.43 -3.27
C ASN A 64 -0.21 3.99 -4.60
N LEU A 65 0.48 4.96 -5.19
CA LEU A 65 0.13 5.47 -6.50
C LEU A 65 0.31 4.40 -7.58
N ILE A 66 1.43 3.66 -7.56
CA ILE A 66 1.73 2.64 -8.58
C ILE A 66 0.68 1.52 -8.53
N ARG A 67 0.34 1.03 -7.33
CA ARG A 67 -0.74 0.05 -7.13
C ARG A 67 -2.08 0.52 -7.70
N LEU A 68 -2.42 1.79 -7.48
CA LEU A 68 -3.67 2.31 -8.01
C LEU A 68 -3.62 2.50 -9.54
N ALA A 69 -2.50 2.99 -10.08
CA ALA A 69 -2.31 3.17 -11.52
C ALA A 69 -2.48 1.84 -12.29
N ASP A 70 -1.93 0.75 -11.75
CA ASP A 70 -2.09 -0.60 -12.30
C ASP A 70 -3.56 -1.03 -12.35
N ASN A 71 -4.28 -0.90 -11.23
CA ASN A 71 -5.71 -1.19 -11.14
C ASN A 71 -6.57 -0.37 -12.12
N LEU A 72 -6.19 0.88 -12.38
CA LEU A 72 -6.91 1.77 -13.27
C LEU A 72 -6.68 1.47 -14.74
N LYS A 73 -5.44 1.15 -15.11
CA LYS A 73 -5.09 0.74 -16.49
C LYS A 73 -5.91 -0.48 -16.91
N ILE A 74 -6.10 -1.44 -15.99
CA ILE A 74 -6.95 -2.62 -16.20
C ILE A 74 -8.44 -2.25 -16.30
N SER A 75 -8.91 -1.28 -15.52
CA SER A 75 -10.36 -1.01 -15.38
C SER A 75 -10.94 -0.09 -16.46
N TYR A 76 -10.15 0.83 -17.03
CA TYR A 76 -10.67 1.90 -17.88
C TYR A 76 -9.98 2.04 -19.24
N GLU A 77 -8.83 1.40 -19.47
CA GLU A 77 -8.04 1.51 -20.72
C GLU A 77 -7.69 2.96 -21.13
N GLU A 78 -7.72 3.90 -20.18
CA GLU A 78 -7.41 5.31 -20.41
C GLU A 78 -5.96 5.63 -20.04
N ASP A 79 -5.44 6.70 -20.64
CA ASP A 79 -4.13 7.25 -20.29
C ASP A 79 -4.06 7.66 -18.82
N VAL A 80 -3.02 7.19 -18.12
CA VAL A 80 -2.74 7.56 -16.73
C VAL A 80 -1.65 8.63 -16.71
N THR A 81 -1.94 9.76 -16.09
CA THR A 81 -0.98 10.86 -15.89
C THR A 81 -0.78 11.11 -14.40
N VAL A 82 0.48 11.26 -14.00
CA VAL A 82 0.85 11.61 -12.62
C VAL A 82 1.30 13.06 -12.59
N GLN A 83 0.63 13.88 -11.78
CA GLN A 83 1.06 15.24 -11.49
C GLN A 83 1.78 15.27 -10.15
N VAL A 84 3.05 15.68 -10.17
CA VAL A 84 3.84 15.93 -8.95
C VAL A 84 3.67 17.40 -8.56
N LYS A 85 3.21 17.67 -7.35
CA LYS A 85 3.08 19.04 -6.81
C LYS A 85 3.53 19.11 -5.36
N THR A 86 3.79 20.31 -4.89
CA THR A 86 4.10 20.56 -3.47
C THR A 86 2.95 21.37 -2.88
N VAL A 87 2.32 20.84 -1.84
CA VAL A 87 1.24 21.51 -1.10
C VAL A 87 1.72 21.67 0.34
N GLN A 88 1.83 22.91 0.83
CA GLN A 88 2.31 23.19 2.19
C GLN A 88 3.65 22.49 2.52
N ASN A 89 4.64 22.61 1.63
CA ASN A 89 5.95 21.94 1.71
C ASN A 89 5.93 20.39 1.66
N ILE A 90 4.77 19.76 1.48
CA ILE A 90 4.64 18.31 1.34
C ILE A 90 4.51 17.96 -0.15
N LYS A 91 5.34 17.04 -0.64
CA LYS A 91 5.23 16.52 -2.01
C LYS A 91 4.03 15.59 -2.10
N VAL A 92 3.14 15.87 -3.05
CA VAL A 92 1.92 15.14 -3.29
C VAL A 92 1.87 14.74 -4.76
N TYR A 93 1.44 13.50 -5.00
CA TYR A 93 1.31 12.90 -6.31
C TYR A 93 -0.18 12.72 -6.63
N SER A 94 -0.70 13.52 -7.55
CA SER A 94 -2.08 13.38 -8.04
C SER A 94 -2.12 12.39 -9.19
N LEU A 95 -3.09 11.48 -9.16
CA LEU A 95 -3.35 10.51 -10.23
C LEU A 95 -4.53 10.98 -11.07
N ILE A 96 -4.30 11.22 -12.36
CA ILE A 96 -5.27 11.75 -13.31
C ILE A 96 -5.47 10.75 -14.45
N LEU A 97 -6.72 10.56 -14.85
CA LEU A 97 -7.13 9.66 -15.93
C LEU A 97 -7.70 10.41 -17.14
N GLY A 98 -7.32 9.92 -18.32
CA GLY A 98 -7.81 10.37 -19.61
C GLY A 98 -7.21 11.71 -20.05
N LYS A 99 -7.24 11.94 -21.37
CA LYS A 99 -6.80 13.19 -22.02
C LYS A 99 -7.92 13.73 -22.91
N PHE A 100 -8.84 14.47 -22.31
CA PHE A 100 -10.05 14.94 -22.98
C PHE A 100 -9.87 16.34 -23.56
N LYS A 101 -10.39 16.57 -24.78
CA LYS A 101 -10.25 17.89 -25.43
C LYS A 101 -11.18 18.96 -24.87
N ASN A 102 -12.25 18.55 -24.20
CA ASN A 102 -13.22 19.47 -23.63
C ASN A 102 -13.80 18.94 -22.32
N ARG A 103 -14.28 19.87 -21.49
CA ARG A 103 -14.87 19.56 -20.18
C ARG A 103 -16.02 18.57 -20.23
N LYS A 104 -16.88 18.64 -21.26
CA LYS A 104 -18.05 17.75 -21.41
C LYS A 104 -17.65 16.28 -21.58
N GLN A 105 -16.56 16.01 -22.30
CA GLN A 105 -15.99 14.66 -22.39
C GLN A 105 -15.48 14.17 -21.04
N ALA A 106 -14.76 15.03 -20.31
CA ALA A 106 -14.28 14.72 -18.97
C ALA A 106 -15.43 14.50 -17.97
N GLU A 107 -16.54 15.24 -18.06
CA GLU A 107 -17.73 15.04 -17.23
C GLU A 107 -18.35 13.66 -17.42
N ARG A 108 -18.57 13.26 -18.68
CA ARG A 108 -19.09 11.92 -19.00
C ARG A 108 -18.18 10.80 -18.50
N PHE A 109 -16.88 11.00 -18.58
CA PHE A 109 -15.92 10.04 -18.06
C PHE A 109 -15.92 10.02 -16.52
N LYS A 110 -15.96 11.19 -15.88
CA LYS A 110 -16.08 11.33 -14.43
C LYS A 110 -17.27 10.55 -13.90
N GLU A 111 -18.45 10.65 -14.53
CA GLU A 111 -19.65 9.89 -14.12
C GLU A 111 -19.38 8.37 -14.04
N LYS A 112 -18.63 7.81 -15.00
CA LYS A 112 -18.24 6.38 -14.99
C LYS A 112 -17.22 6.07 -13.89
N VAL A 113 -16.24 6.94 -13.72
CA VAL A 113 -15.16 6.78 -12.72
C VAL A 113 -15.67 6.97 -11.30
N SER A 114 -16.62 7.88 -11.08
CA SER A 114 -17.22 8.20 -9.78
C SER A 114 -17.93 7.01 -9.14
N VAL A 115 -18.33 6.00 -9.91
CA VAL A 115 -18.91 4.76 -9.37
C VAL A 115 -17.91 4.04 -8.46
N LYS A 116 -16.64 3.95 -8.88
CA LYS A 116 -15.57 3.29 -8.11
C LYS A 116 -14.77 4.28 -7.26
N TYR A 117 -14.70 5.54 -7.69
CA TYR A 117 -13.92 6.59 -7.04
C TYR A 117 -14.80 7.84 -6.82
N PRO A 118 -15.67 7.85 -5.79
CA PRO A 118 -16.68 8.89 -5.59
C PRO A 118 -16.10 10.30 -5.34
N GLY A 119 -14.84 10.40 -4.93
CA GLY A 119 -14.12 11.68 -4.77
C GLY A 119 -13.47 12.22 -6.05
N SER A 120 -13.75 11.60 -7.21
CA SER A 120 -13.15 12.02 -8.48
C SER A 120 -13.71 13.35 -8.99
N PHE A 121 -12.82 14.17 -9.54
CA PHE A 121 -13.17 15.49 -10.07
C PHE A 121 -12.35 15.84 -11.31
N ILE A 122 -12.83 16.82 -12.07
CA ILE A 122 -12.21 17.23 -13.33
C ILE A 122 -11.08 18.20 -13.05
N ILE A 123 -9.95 17.99 -13.71
CA ILE A 123 -8.81 18.87 -13.80
C ILE A 123 -8.79 19.51 -15.18
N ASP A 124 -8.57 20.82 -15.22
CA ASP A 124 -8.25 21.58 -16.41
C ASP A 124 -6.76 21.94 -16.35
N PHE A 125 -5.95 21.29 -17.20
CA PHE A 125 -4.51 21.51 -17.17
C PHE A 125 -4.10 22.88 -17.74
N GLN A 126 -4.90 23.44 -18.65
CA GLN A 126 -4.67 24.77 -19.19
C GLN A 126 -4.91 25.84 -18.12
N ALA A 127 -5.96 25.69 -17.32
CA ALA A 127 -6.23 26.58 -16.20
C ALA A 127 -5.18 26.49 -15.07
N LEU A 128 -4.59 25.31 -14.86
CA LEU A 128 -3.57 25.09 -13.83
C LEU A 128 -2.22 25.76 -14.12
N GLN A 129 -1.91 26.06 -15.39
CA GLN A 129 -0.62 26.66 -15.79
C GLN A 129 -0.58 28.19 -15.59
N ASN A 130 -1.75 28.83 -15.41
CA ASN A 130 -1.87 30.30 -15.36
C ASN A 130 -1.85 30.88 -13.93
N ASN A 131 -1.49 30.07 -12.92
CA ASN A 131 -1.36 30.48 -11.51
C ASN A 131 0.09 30.36 -11.04
#